data_AF-A0A9E7N7S2-F1
#
_entry.id   AF-A0A9E7N7S2-F1
#
_cell.length_a   1.000
_cell.length_b   1.000
_cell.length_c   1.000
_cell.angle_alpha   90.00
_cell.angle_beta   90.00
_cell.angle_gamma   90.00
#
_symmetry.space_group_name_H-M   'P 1'
#
loop_
_entity.id
_entity.type
_entity.pdbx_description
1 polymer ?
#
loop_
_entity_poly.entity_id
_entity_poly.type
_entity_poly.pdbx_seq_one_letter_code
_entity_poly.pdbx_strand_id
1 'polypeptide(L)'
;DSAEGESELVSGFNIEYSSGGFALIFMSEYASILFMSMLFVVMFLGCYVNSLIFFFELTFISFCFIWARGTLPRYRYDKLMYLAWKSFLPVSLNYLIFFMGLKLLFLSVLI
;
A
#
# COMPACT_ATOMS: atom_id res chain seq x y z
N ASP A 1 5.63 -3.46 9.56
CA ASP A 1 5.37 -4.07 10.90
C ASP A 1 5.67 -5.56 11.02
N SER A 2 5.31 -6.47 10.09
CA SER A 2 5.63 -7.91 10.28
C SER A 2 7.14 -8.25 10.23
N ALA A 3 7.92 -7.51 9.44
CA ALA A 3 9.36 -7.69 9.35
C ALA A 3 10.14 -7.17 10.58
N GLU A 4 9.52 -6.32 11.39
CA GLU A 4 10.13 -5.65 12.54
C GLU A 4 9.55 -6.14 13.88
N GLY A 5 8.79 -7.26 13.85
CA GLY A 5 7.92 -7.71 14.93
C GLY A 5 8.54 -7.61 16.32
N GLU A 6 8.31 -6.49 17.01
CA GLU A 6 8.98 -6.16 18.28
C GLU A 6 8.66 -7.19 19.38
N SER A 7 7.47 -7.79 19.30
CA SER A 7 6.96 -8.80 20.23
C SER A 7 7.48 -10.22 19.97
N GLU A 8 7.92 -10.50 18.74
CA GLU A 8 8.33 -11.85 18.32
C GLU A 8 9.84 -11.94 18.06
N LEU A 9 10.45 -10.84 17.60
CA LEU A 9 11.82 -10.79 17.10
C LEU A 9 12.60 -9.58 17.65
N VAL A 10 12.14 -8.88 18.69
CA VAL A 10 12.90 -7.81 19.40
C VAL A 10 13.43 -6.70 18.46
N SER A 11 12.67 -6.38 17.39
CA SER A 11 12.95 -5.43 16.27
C SER A 11 13.52 -6.02 14.97
N GLY A 12 13.63 -7.35 14.86
CA GLY A 12 13.88 -8.01 13.58
C GLY A 12 15.21 -7.60 12.93
N PHE A 13 15.16 -7.03 11.72
CA PHE A 13 16.35 -6.64 10.96
C PHE A 13 17.01 -5.33 11.45
N ASN A 14 16.33 -4.55 12.29
CA ASN A 14 16.85 -3.28 12.80
C ASN A 14 17.84 -3.44 13.97
N ILE A 15 17.97 -4.66 14.52
CA ILE A 15 18.78 -4.96 15.71
C ILE A 15 20.28 -4.74 15.46
N GLU A 16 20.75 -4.99 14.24
CA GLU A 16 22.17 -4.93 13.90
C GLU A 16 22.64 -3.50 13.58
N TYR A 17 21.70 -2.57 13.33
CA TYR A 17 22.02 -1.20 12.95
C TYR A 17 22.13 -0.29 14.17
N SER A 18 23.29 0.32 14.35
CA SER A 18 23.49 1.35 15.38
C SER A 18 23.01 2.72 14.91
N SER A 19 22.45 3.50 15.84
CA SER A 19 22.10 4.93 15.80
C SER A 19 21.83 5.56 14.43
N GLY A 20 22.87 5.86 13.64
CA GLY A 20 22.73 6.53 12.34
C GLY A 20 22.13 5.64 11.25
N GLY A 21 22.55 4.37 11.18
CA GLY A 21 21.98 3.40 10.22
C GLY A 21 20.51 3.12 10.52
N PHE A 22 20.17 3.04 11.81
CA PHE A 22 18.79 2.94 12.28
C PHE A 22 17.95 4.14 11.83
N ALA A 23 18.44 5.38 12.04
CA ALA A 23 17.73 6.59 11.65
C ALA A 23 17.40 6.66 10.13
N LEU A 24 18.31 6.18 9.27
CA LEU A 24 18.08 6.11 7.83
C LEU A 24 16.97 5.12 7.47
N ILE A 25 16.88 3.99 8.17
CA ILE A 25 15.83 3.00 7.93
C ILE A 25 14.46 3.60 8.29
N PHE A 26 14.32 4.26 9.45
CA PHE A 26 13.06 4.93 9.80
C PHE A 26 12.69 6.04 8.81
N MET A 27 13.65 6.88 8.43
CA MET A 27 13.38 7.91 7.42
C MET A 27 12.92 7.29 6.09
N SER A 28 13.51 6.17 5.68
CA SER A 28 13.11 5.46 4.46
C SER A 28 11.71 4.85 4.55
N GLU A 29 11.33 4.29 5.70
CA GLU A 29 9.98 3.74 5.92
C GLU A 29 8.93 4.85 5.82
N TYR A 30 9.13 5.98 6.52
CA TYR A 30 8.20 7.11 6.44
C TYR A 30 8.16 7.76 5.05
N ALA A 31 9.30 7.86 4.36
CA ALA A 31 9.33 8.31 2.97
C ALA A 31 8.55 7.36 2.06
N SER A 32 8.63 6.04 2.26
CA SER A 32 7.87 5.07 1.48
C SER A 32 6.37 5.16 1.71
N ILE A 33 5.91 5.43 2.95
CA ILE A 33 4.49 5.64 3.25
C ILE A 33 3.96 6.87 2.51
N LEU A 34 4.70 7.97 2.56
CA LEU A 34 4.33 9.20 1.83
C LEU A 34 4.31 8.97 0.31
N PHE A 35 5.33 8.30 -0.22
CA PHE A 35 5.40 7.99 -1.66
C PHE A 35 4.24 7.10 -2.13
N MET A 36 3.91 6.05 -1.37
CA MET A 36 2.78 5.18 -1.71
C MET A 36 1.44 5.90 -1.60
N SER A 37 1.27 6.81 -0.63
CA SER A 37 0.08 7.66 -0.54
C SER A 37 -0.06 8.58 -1.74
N MET A 38 1.04 9.16 -2.23
CA MET A 38 1.05 9.98 -3.45
C MET A 38 0.61 9.16 -4.67
N LEU A 39 1.16 7.95 -4.86
CA LEU A 39 0.77 7.07 -5.97
C LEU A 39 -0.73 6.74 -5.95
N PHE A 40 -1.30 6.50 -4.76
CA PHE A 40 -2.72 6.23 -4.63
C PHE A 40 -3.59 7.42 -5.08
N VAL A 41 -3.26 8.64 -4.63
CA VAL A 41 -4.00 9.86 -5.04
C VAL A 41 -3.95 10.02 -6.56
N VAL A 42 -2.77 9.84 -7.16
CA VAL A 42 -2.58 9.99 -8.61
C VAL A 42 -3.40 8.96 -9.40
N MET A 43 -3.44 7.70 -8.96
CA MET A 43 -4.13 6.63 -9.68
C MET A 43 -5.65 6.64 -9.50
N PHE A 44 -6.15 7.00 -8.31
CA PHE A 44 -7.57 6.83 -7.98
C PHE A 44 -8.37 8.14 -7.82
N LEU A 45 -7.77 9.22 -7.33
CA LEU A 45 -8.50 10.45 -6.97
C LEU A 45 -8.44 11.56 -8.02
N GLY A 46 -7.67 11.36 -9.09
CA GLY A 46 -7.54 12.35 -10.18
C GLY A 46 -6.48 13.38 -9.84
N CYS A 47 -5.34 13.29 -10.52
CA CYS A 47 -4.13 14.04 -10.24
C CYS A 47 -4.28 15.57 -10.47
N TYR A 48 -4.70 16.32 -9.45
CA TYR A 48 -4.81 17.79 -9.49
C TYR A 48 -3.58 18.50 -8.88
N VAL A 49 -2.39 18.23 -9.42
CA VAL A 49 -1.08 18.65 -8.83
C VAL A 49 -0.99 20.15 -8.50
N ASN A 50 -1.58 21.00 -9.33
CA ASN A 50 -1.49 22.46 -9.16
C ASN A 50 -2.47 23.04 -8.13
N SER A 51 -3.40 22.22 -7.61
CA SER A 51 -4.41 22.67 -6.67
C SER A 51 -3.99 22.36 -5.22
N LEU A 52 -4.40 23.21 -4.28
CA LEU A 52 -4.24 22.94 -2.84
C LEU A 52 -5.00 21.67 -2.40
N ILE A 53 -5.98 21.23 -3.18
CA ILE A 53 -6.80 20.04 -2.92
C ILE A 53 -5.93 18.78 -2.94
N PHE A 54 -4.94 18.70 -3.84
CA PHE A 54 -4.03 17.55 -3.93
C PHE A 54 -3.23 17.35 -2.64
N PHE A 55 -2.73 18.43 -2.04
CA PHE A 55 -2.00 18.34 -0.77
C PHE A 55 -2.91 17.89 0.37
N PHE A 56 -4.16 18.35 0.39
CA PHE A 56 -5.13 17.92 1.39
C PHE A 56 -5.45 16.42 1.26
N GLU A 57 -5.73 15.95 0.05
CA GLU A 57 -5.96 14.52 -0.22
C GLU A 57 -4.76 13.66 0.15
N LEU A 58 -3.54 14.09 -0.17
CA LEU A 58 -2.32 13.38 0.20
C LEU A 58 -2.17 13.27 1.72
N THR A 59 -2.40 14.37 2.46
CA THR A 59 -2.35 14.35 3.93
C THR A 59 -3.45 13.48 4.54
N PHE A 60 -4.63 13.43 3.90
CA PHE A 60 -5.73 12.60 4.35
C PHE A 60 -5.41 11.11 4.18
N ILE A 61 -4.80 10.71 3.06
CA ILE A 61 -4.42 9.31 2.84
C ILE A 61 -3.28 8.88 3.75
N SER A 62 -2.25 9.72 3.93
CA SER A 62 -1.17 9.39 4.87
C SER A 62 -1.69 9.28 6.31
N PHE A 63 -2.65 10.11 6.71
CA PHE A 63 -3.36 9.98 7.98
C PHE A 63 -4.10 8.64 8.10
N CYS A 64 -4.80 8.20 7.05
CA CYS A 64 -5.45 6.88 7.03
C CYS A 64 -4.47 5.72 7.24
N PHE A 65 -3.27 5.78 6.65
CA PHE A 65 -2.23 4.75 6.87
C PHE A 65 -1.77 4.69 8.33
N ILE A 66 -1.55 5.85 8.95
CA ILE A 66 -1.15 5.93 10.36
C ILE A 66 -2.29 5.43 11.25
N TRP A 67 -3.53 5.79 10.92
CA TRP A 67 -4.72 5.35 11.67
C TRP A 67 -4.94 3.84 11.58
N ALA A 68 -4.73 3.23 10.41
CA ALA A 68 -4.81 1.79 10.23
C ALA A 68 -3.77 1.04 11.08
N ARG A 69 -2.54 1.59 11.21
CA ARG A 69 -1.48 1.04 12.07
C ARG A 69 -1.89 1.03 13.56
N GLY A 70 -2.66 2.02 14.01
CA GLY A 70 -3.06 2.14 15.42
C GLY A 70 -4.30 1.33 15.83
N THR A 71 -5.15 0.93 14.88
CA THR A 71 -6.47 0.33 15.18
C THR A 71 -6.51 -1.18 15.01
N LEU A 72 -5.72 -1.73 14.09
CA LEU A 72 -5.82 -3.13 13.70
C LEU A 72 -4.83 -4.00 14.49
N PRO A 73 -5.28 -5.15 15.04
CA PRO A 73 -4.38 -6.15 15.58
C PRO A 73 -3.44 -6.70 14.50
N ARG A 74 -2.21 -7.04 14.88
CA ARG A 74 -1.23 -7.61 13.95
C ARG A 74 -1.71 -8.95 13.39
N TYR A 75 -1.63 -9.12 12.07
CA TYR A 75 -1.89 -10.40 11.41
C TYR A 75 -0.63 -11.28 11.40
N ARG A 76 -0.81 -12.57 11.69
CA ARG A 76 0.25 -13.58 11.52
C ARG A 76 0.63 -13.73 10.04
N TYR A 77 1.91 -13.98 9.78
CA TYR A 77 2.47 -14.10 8.43
C TYR A 77 1.72 -15.11 7.54
N ASP A 78 1.33 -16.27 8.09
CA ASP A 78 0.60 -17.30 7.33
C ASP A 78 -0.76 -16.80 6.83
N LYS A 79 -1.47 -16.02 7.66
CA LYS A 79 -2.79 -15.50 7.30
C LYS A 79 -2.66 -14.41 6.24
N LEU A 80 -1.60 -13.60 6.30
CA LEU A 80 -1.30 -12.59 5.29
C LEU A 80 -0.92 -13.25 3.95
N MET A 81 -0.11 -14.30 3.99
CA MET A 81 0.24 -15.07 2.78
C MET A 81 -1.01 -15.72 2.17
N TYR A 82 -1.87 -16.33 2.99
CA TYR A 82 -3.14 -16.90 2.54
C TYR A 82 -4.04 -15.84 1.88
N LEU A 83 -4.15 -14.66 2.49
CA LEU A 83 -4.94 -13.53 1.94
C LEU A 83 -4.41 -13.09 0.57
N ALA A 84 -3.09 -12.94 0.43
CA ALA A 84 -2.48 -12.54 -0.84
C ALA A 84 -2.71 -13.58 -1.95
N TRP A 85 -2.39 -14.84 -1.67
CA TRP A 85 -2.39 -15.89 -2.68
C TRP A 85 -3.75 -16.50 -2.97
N LYS A 86 -4.61 -16.69 -1.96
CA LYS A 86 -5.90 -17.35 -2.15
C LYS A 86 -7.05 -16.39 -2.42
N SER A 87 -7.00 -15.16 -1.92
CA SER A 87 -8.06 -14.17 -2.18
C SER A 87 -7.66 -13.10 -3.18
N PHE A 88 -6.57 -12.37 -2.98
CA PHE A 88 -6.28 -11.21 -3.84
C PHE A 88 -5.86 -11.61 -5.25
N LEU A 89 -5.03 -12.65 -5.40
CA LEU A 89 -4.55 -13.07 -6.71
C LEU A 89 -5.67 -13.61 -7.63
N PRO A 90 -6.58 -14.49 -7.19
CA PRO A 90 -7.70 -14.91 -8.04
C PRO A 90 -8.66 -13.76 -8.37
N VAL A 91 -8.90 -12.85 -7.43
CA VAL A 91 -9.79 -11.71 -7.63
C VAL A 91 -9.19 -10.73 -8.65
N SER A 92 -7.91 -10.39 -8.56
CA SER A 92 -7.26 -9.48 -9.51
C SER A 92 -7.21 -10.05 -10.92
N LEU A 93 -6.95 -11.36 -11.06
CA LEU A 93 -7.00 -12.06 -12.34
C LEU A 93 -8.40 -12.05 -12.96
N ASN A 94 -9.45 -12.29 -12.16
CA ASN A 94 -10.83 -12.23 -12.64
C ASN A 94 -11.20 -10.82 -13.14
N TYR A 95 -10.81 -9.77 -12.41
CA TYR A 95 -11.03 -8.39 -12.86
C TYR A 95 -10.28 -8.09 -14.15
N LEU A 96 -9.03 -8.55 -14.30
CA LEU A 96 -8.24 -8.34 -15.51
C LEU A 96 -8.94 -8.96 -16.74
N ILE A 97 -9.36 -10.22 -16.63
CA ILE A 97 -10.08 -10.91 -17.71
C ILE A 97 -11.39 -10.19 -18.02
N PHE A 98 -12.13 -9.77 -16.99
CA PHE A 98 -13.40 -9.06 -17.16
C PHE A 98 -13.25 -7.72 -17.89
N PHE A 99 -12.30 -6.87 -17.47
CA PHE A 99 -12.07 -5.58 -18.13
C PHE A 99 -11.52 -5.74 -19.56
N MET A 100 -10.67 -6.74 -19.80
CA MET A 100 -10.22 -7.06 -21.16
C MET A 100 -11.39 -7.51 -22.05
N GLY A 101 -12.27 -8.38 -21.53
CA GLY A 101 -13.47 -8.82 -22.24
C GLY A 101 -14.44 -7.69 -22.55
N LEU A 102 -14.73 -6.82 -21.58
CA LEU A 102 -15.56 -5.64 -21.79
C LEU A 102 -14.98 -4.72 -22.86
N LYS A 103 -13.67 -4.44 -22.83
CA LYS A 103 -13.02 -3.61 -23.86
C LYS A 103 -13.19 -4.20 -25.27
N LEU A 104 -13.05 -5.52 -25.41
CA LEU A 104 -13.25 -6.20 -26.70
C LEU A 104 -14.71 -6.12 -27.17
N LEU A 105 -15.69 -6.29 -26.26
CA LEU A 105 -17.10 -6.14 -26.59
C LEU A 105 -17.41 -4.72 -27.07
N PHE A 106 -16.95 -3.70 -26.34
CA PHE A 106 -17.12 -2.30 -26.77
C PHE A 106 -16.48 -2.05 -28.14
N LEU A 107 -15.27 -2.56 -28.39
CA LEU A 107 -14.63 -2.44 -29.70
C LEU A 107 -15.46 -3.08 -30.81
N SER A 108 -16.02 -4.28 -30.56
CA SER A 108 -16.84 -5.01 -31.55
C SER A 108 -18.20 -4.37 -31.83
N VAL A 109 -18.73 -3.55 -30.91
CA VAL A 109 -19.99 -2.81 -31.10
C VAL A 109 -19.74 -1.46 -31.81
N LEU A 110 -18.53 -0.91 -31.69
CA LEU A 110 -18.14 0.38 -32.28
C LEU A 110 -17.66 0.27 -33.74
N ILE A 111 -17.19 -0.91 -34.14
CA ILE A 111 -16.85 -1.28 -35.53
C ILE A 111 -18.11 -1.77 -36.24
#